data_AF-A0A382RFA9-F1
#
_entry.id   AF-A0A382RFA9-F1
#
_cell.length_a   1.000
_cell.length_b   1.000
_cell.length_c   1.000
_cell.angle_alpha   90.00
_cell.angle_beta   90.00
_cell.angle_gamma   90.00
#
_symmetry.space_group_name_H-M   'P 1'
#
loop_
_entity.id
_entity.type
_entity.pdbx_description
1 polymer ?
#
loop_
_entity_poly.entity_id
_entity_poly.type
_entity_poly.pdbx_seq_one_letter_code
_entity_poly.pdbx_strand_id
1 'polypeptide(L)'
;MNRYSLFISLVFLLNTLTSCYEQQEKFAIVSGFLSEDGTKTQGIAREDCTAFSLPVVPSTISSGGLMVNLVIIQITFEGNTNQKSYGDPFAQQSFKSATSCWANKIFGTGTGQLNEYWQEVSYGKFMVFPAGENHGTANDGIITVSLSGNHPNFGKSSETKVYTDTYFSEALTKADPYIDFSKYDKDSDGHLSM
;
A
#
# COMPACT_ATOMS: atom_id res chain seq x y z
N MET A 1 8.00 31.17 10.38
CA MET A 1 6.59 30.73 10.49
C MET A 1 5.82 31.24 9.28
N ASN A 2 4.88 30.43 8.79
CA ASN A 2 3.87 30.76 7.77
C ASN A 2 4.33 30.62 6.31
N ARG A 3 4.14 29.41 5.75
CA ARG A 3 3.63 29.17 4.36
C ARG A 3 3.50 27.70 3.98
N TYR A 4 4.17 26.78 4.69
CA TYR A 4 4.13 25.34 4.37
C TYR A 4 2.85 24.62 4.81
N SER A 5 2.25 25.00 5.94
CA SER A 5 0.95 24.43 6.35
C SER A 5 -0.18 24.78 5.39
N LEU A 6 -0.15 25.94 4.72
CA LEU A 6 -1.19 26.31 3.76
C LEU A 6 -1.08 25.46 2.47
N PHE A 7 0.13 25.12 2.03
CA PHE A 7 0.38 24.32 0.83
C PHE A 7 0.03 22.84 1.05
N ILE A 8 0.41 22.28 2.21
CA ILE A 8 0.07 20.91 2.59
C ILE A 8 -1.46 20.78 2.78
N SER A 9 -2.11 21.76 3.42
CA SER A 9 -3.58 21.79 3.53
C SER A 9 -4.28 21.95 2.17
N LEU A 10 -3.70 22.67 1.21
CA LEU A 10 -4.26 22.80 -0.15
C LEU A 10 -4.21 21.46 -0.90
N VAL A 11 -3.13 20.69 -0.76
CA VAL A 11 -2.98 19.36 -1.36
C VAL A 11 -3.97 18.36 -0.75
N PHE A 12 -4.19 18.40 0.56
CA PHE A 12 -5.21 17.55 1.21
C PHE A 12 -6.65 17.91 0.80
N LEU A 13 -6.97 19.21 0.63
CA LEU A 13 -8.29 19.67 0.18
C LEU A 13 -8.57 19.41 -1.32
N LEU A 14 -7.53 19.41 -2.16
CA LEU A 14 -7.64 19.05 -3.58
C LEU A 14 -7.86 17.54 -3.78
N ASN A 15 -7.34 16.69 -2.89
CA ASN A 15 -7.54 15.23 -2.95
C ASN A 15 -8.93 14.76 -2.49
N THR A 16 -9.71 15.60 -1.81
CA THR A 16 -11.05 15.21 -1.31
C THR A 16 -12.22 15.60 -2.21
N LEU A 17 -11.98 16.24 -3.36
CA LEU A 17 -13.06 16.81 -4.19
C LEU A 17 -13.14 16.31 -5.64
N THR A 18 -12.30 15.38 -6.09
CA THR A 18 -12.41 14.84 -7.46
C THR A 18 -12.31 13.32 -7.50
N SER A 19 -13.50 12.71 -7.48
CA SER A 19 -13.94 11.51 -8.21
C SER A 19 -12.92 10.42 -8.56
N CYS A 20 -13.24 9.21 -8.09
CA CYS A 20 -12.89 7.91 -8.66
C CYS A 20 -12.68 7.98 -10.18
N TYR A 21 -11.46 7.73 -10.69
CA TYR A 21 -11.15 7.27 -12.05
C TYR A 21 -9.62 7.12 -12.17
N GLU A 22 -9.14 6.26 -13.07
CA GLU A 22 -7.77 5.75 -13.33
C GLU A 22 -6.54 6.68 -13.13
N GLN A 23 -6.70 7.97 -12.89
CA GLN A 23 -5.58 8.91 -12.72
C GLN A 23 -4.79 8.72 -11.42
N GLN A 24 -5.34 8.10 -10.36
CA GLN A 24 -4.63 7.98 -9.09
C GLN A 24 -3.40 7.05 -9.15
N GLU A 25 -3.40 6.00 -9.98
CA GLU A 25 -2.18 5.19 -10.19
C GLU A 25 -1.08 6.02 -10.89
N LYS A 26 -1.44 6.98 -11.74
CA LYS A 26 -0.47 7.91 -12.36
C LYS A 26 0.07 8.95 -11.38
N PHE A 27 -0.76 9.44 -10.45
CA PHE A 27 -0.33 10.44 -9.47
C PHE A 27 0.52 9.87 -8.34
N ALA A 28 0.37 8.59 -7.99
CA ALA A 28 1.24 7.93 -7.02
C ALA A 28 2.72 7.85 -7.47
N ILE A 29 3.00 8.06 -8.77
CA ILE A 29 4.31 7.85 -9.42
C ILE A 29 5.03 9.18 -9.76
N VAL A 30 4.42 10.34 -9.49
CA VAL A 30 5.04 11.65 -9.81
C VAL A 30 5.41 12.41 -8.54
N SER A 31 6.61 12.13 -8.03
CA SER A 31 7.30 13.03 -7.09
C SER A 31 8.17 13.98 -7.92
N GLY A 32 7.76 15.24 -8.06
CA GLY A 32 8.64 16.27 -8.66
C GLY A 32 9.67 16.71 -7.63
N PHE A 33 10.96 16.53 -7.93
CA PHE A 33 12.05 17.00 -7.05
C PHE A 33 12.48 18.42 -7.40
N LEU A 34 12.83 19.19 -6.38
CA LEU A 34 13.68 20.37 -6.51
C LEU A 34 15.09 19.94 -6.09
N SER A 35 16.08 20.07 -6.97
CA SER A 35 17.48 19.88 -6.56
C SER A 35 17.93 20.99 -5.60
N GLU A 36 18.96 20.74 -4.80
CA GLU A 36 19.50 21.68 -3.79
C GLU A 36 19.92 23.05 -4.38
N ASP A 37 20.15 23.13 -5.69
CA ASP A 37 20.47 24.34 -6.44
C ASP A 37 19.24 25.10 -6.98
N GLY A 38 18.03 24.65 -6.66
CA GLY A 38 16.77 25.25 -7.12
C GLY A 38 16.38 24.87 -8.54
N THR A 39 17.11 23.95 -9.19
CA THR A 39 16.77 23.48 -10.53
C THR A 39 15.55 22.55 -10.46
N LYS A 40 14.52 22.86 -11.25
CA LYS A 40 13.34 22.00 -11.39
C LYS A 40 13.65 20.90 -12.40
N THR A 41 14.13 19.75 -11.94
CA THR A 41 14.17 18.55 -12.77
C THR A 41 12.83 17.85 -12.66
N GLN A 42 12.09 17.77 -13.76
CA GLN A 42 10.92 16.90 -13.87
C GLN A 42 11.41 15.45 -13.97
N GLY A 43 11.88 14.90 -12.85
CA GLY A 43 12.13 13.48 -12.71
C GLY A 43 10.81 12.78 -12.46
N ILE A 44 10.34 11.97 -13.40
CA ILE A 44 9.25 11.03 -13.09
C ILE A 44 9.92 9.90 -12.33
N ALA A 45 9.66 9.79 -11.02
CA ALA A 45 10.04 8.61 -10.25
C ALA A 45 9.25 7.41 -10.77
N ARG A 46 9.72 6.76 -11.84
CA ARG A 46 9.10 5.56 -12.38
C ARG A 46 9.48 4.39 -11.49
N GLU A 47 8.48 3.84 -10.84
CA GLU A 47 8.59 2.59 -10.10
C GLU A 47 8.94 1.44 -11.06
N ASP A 48 9.92 0.62 -10.69
CA ASP A 48 10.15 -0.63 -11.40
C ASP A 48 9.02 -1.59 -11.02
N CYS A 49 8.26 -2.00 -12.02
CA CYS A 49 7.11 -2.88 -11.87
C CYS A 49 7.39 -4.30 -12.36
N THR A 50 8.65 -4.64 -12.64
CA THR A 50 9.00 -5.91 -13.29
C THR A 50 9.57 -6.94 -12.31
N ALA A 51 10.32 -6.49 -11.31
CA ALA A 51 10.91 -7.35 -10.28
C ALA A 51 10.94 -6.62 -8.93
N PHE A 52 10.84 -7.40 -7.85
CA PHE A 52 11.07 -6.92 -6.49
C PHE A 52 12.43 -7.41 -5.99
N SER A 53 13.15 -6.54 -5.28
CA SER A 53 14.34 -6.90 -4.52
C SER A 53 14.20 -6.39 -3.09
N LEU A 54 14.59 -7.22 -2.12
CA LEU A 54 14.57 -6.82 -0.71
C LEU A 54 15.38 -5.54 -0.49
N PRO A 55 14.87 -4.59 0.30
CA PRO A 55 15.60 -3.36 0.60
C PRO A 55 16.82 -3.65 1.45
N VAL A 56 17.87 -2.86 1.25
CA VAL A 56 19.06 -2.90 2.11
C VAL A 56 18.70 -2.32 3.47
N VAL A 57 18.90 -3.08 4.54
CA VAL A 57 18.69 -2.61 5.91
C VAL A 57 19.84 -1.67 6.32
N PRO A 58 19.57 -0.39 6.63
CA PRO A 58 20.60 0.55 7.05
C PRO A 58 21.22 0.18 8.41
N SER A 59 22.49 0.52 8.63
CA SER A 59 23.18 0.25 9.89
C SER A 59 22.55 0.94 11.10
N THR A 60 21.89 2.08 10.89
CA THR A 60 21.10 2.82 11.90
C THR A 60 19.88 2.03 12.38
N ILE A 61 19.34 1.14 11.54
CA ILE A 61 18.31 0.18 11.95
C ILE A 61 18.95 -0.95 12.75
N SER A 62 20.00 -1.57 12.21
CA SER A 62 20.70 -2.69 12.87
C SER A 62 21.35 -2.34 14.22
N SER A 63 21.59 -1.06 14.49
CA SER A 63 22.19 -0.54 15.74
C SER A 63 21.16 -0.02 16.76
N GLY A 64 19.89 -0.38 16.61
CA GLY A 64 18.82 -0.05 17.56
C GLY A 64 17.71 0.85 17.00
N GLY A 65 17.66 1.05 15.69
CA GLY A 65 16.48 1.60 15.03
C GLY A 65 15.35 0.57 14.94
N LEU A 66 14.16 1.06 14.62
CA LEU A 66 12.94 0.26 14.56
C LEU A 66 12.70 -0.25 13.13
N MET A 67 12.57 -1.56 12.99
CA MET A 67 12.13 -2.23 11.76
C MET A 67 10.77 -2.85 11.99
N VAL A 68 9.77 -2.45 11.19
CA VAL A 68 8.42 -3.00 11.27
C VAL A 68 8.18 -3.90 10.07
N ASN A 69 7.89 -5.18 10.33
CA ASN A 69 7.43 -6.09 9.28
C ASN A 69 5.99 -5.76 8.90
N LEU A 70 5.73 -5.55 7.62
CA LEU A 70 4.43 -5.17 7.09
C LEU A 70 4.03 -6.15 5.98
N VAL A 71 2.77 -6.59 6.03
CA VAL A 71 2.12 -7.35 4.96
C VAL A 71 1.00 -6.50 4.36
N ILE A 72 0.86 -6.54 3.04
CA ILE A 72 -0.20 -5.87 2.29
C ILE A 72 -1.11 -6.95 1.70
N ILE A 73 -2.37 -6.96 2.13
CA ILE A 73 -3.38 -7.86 1.57
C ILE A 73 -4.18 -7.09 0.51
N GLN A 74 -3.92 -7.40 -0.74
CA GLN A 74 -4.66 -6.91 -1.90
C GLN A 74 -5.93 -7.72 -2.10
N ILE A 75 -7.08 -7.06 -2.13
CA ILE A 75 -8.38 -7.71 -2.25
C ILE A 75 -8.92 -7.49 -3.67
N THR A 76 -9.13 -8.56 -4.41
CA THR A 76 -9.81 -8.57 -5.70
C THR A 76 -11.21 -9.19 -5.57
N PHE A 77 -12.07 -8.94 -6.56
CA PHE A 77 -13.44 -9.43 -6.61
C PHE A 77 -13.72 -10.13 -7.94
N GLU A 78 -14.25 -11.34 -7.87
CA GLU A 78 -14.49 -12.25 -9.02
C GLU A 78 -15.72 -11.88 -9.85
N GLY A 79 -16.54 -10.93 -9.39
CA GLY A 79 -17.90 -10.71 -9.83
C GLY A 79 -18.13 -10.58 -11.33
N ASN A 80 -19.39 -10.69 -11.72
CA ASN A 80 -19.83 -10.81 -13.11
C ASN A 80 -20.61 -9.56 -13.55
N THR A 81 -20.33 -9.04 -14.75
CA THR A 81 -21.03 -7.87 -15.34
C THR A 81 -22.54 -8.06 -15.49
N ASN A 82 -23.03 -9.30 -15.46
CA ASN A 82 -24.44 -9.69 -15.51
C ASN A 82 -25.11 -9.83 -14.13
N GLN A 83 -24.38 -9.69 -13.01
CA GLN A 83 -24.98 -9.66 -11.67
C GLN A 83 -25.41 -8.23 -11.33
N LYS A 84 -26.58 -8.05 -10.67
CA LYS A 84 -27.04 -6.72 -10.22
C LYS A 84 -25.96 -6.07 -9.34
N SER A 85 -25.38 -4.98 -9.82
CA SER A 85 -24.47 -4.09 -9.08
C SER A 85 -25.17 -2.77 -8.78
N TYR A 86 -25.00 -2.21 -7.58
CA TYR A 86 -25.59 -0.93 -7.18
C TYR A 86 -24.76 0.26 -7.73
N GLY A 87 -24.78 0.40 -9.07
CA GLY A 87 -24.20 1.51 -9.85
C GLY A 87 -22.81 1.21 -10.44
N ASP A 88 -22.72 1.11 -11.77
CA ASP A 88 -21.52 0.98 -12.64
C ASP A 88 -20.52 -0.17 -12.31
N PRO A 89 -19.46 -0.49 -13.09
CA PRO A 89 -18.96 -1.86 -13.29
C PRO A 89 -18.05 -2.37 -12.15
N PHE A 90 -18.51 -2.29 -10.91
CA PHE A 90 -17.86 -2.86 -9.73
C PHE A 90 -18.08 -4.38 -9.61
N ALA A 91 -18.44 -5.06 -10.70
CA ALA A 91 -18.61 -6.51 -10.65
C ALA A 91 -17.26 -7.20 -10.44
N GLN A 92 -16.36 -7.07 -11.42
CA GLN A 92 -14.99 -7.56 -11.31
C GLN A 92 -14.07 -6.40 -10.95
N GLN A 93 -13.29 -6.55 -9.87
CA GLN A 93 -12.27 -5.57 -9.49
C GLN A 93 -10.94 -6.29 -9.30
N SER A 94 -9.93 -5.84 -10.05
CA SER A 94 -8.58 -6.38 -10.02
C SER A 94 -7.58 -5.23 -10.09
N PHE A 95 -6.40 -5.44 -9.51
CA PHE A 95 -5.28 -4.52 -9.69
C PHE A 95 -4.82 -4.54 -11.16
N LYS A 96 -4.41 -3.36 -11.67
CA LYS A 96 -3.84 -3.22 -13.02
C LYS A 96 -2.31 -3.22 -12.98
N SER A 97 -1.77 -2.72 -11.88
CA SER A 97 -0.36 -2.77 -11.53
C SER A 97 0.05 -4.18 -11.04
N ALA A 98 1.30 -4.56 -11.33
CA ALA A 98 1.89 -5.80 -10.80
C ALA A 98 2.15 -5.69 -9.29
N THR A 99 2.21 -6.82 -8.58
CA THR A 99 2.51 -6.85 -7.13
C THR A 99 3.88 -6.23 -6.83
N SER A 100 4.87 -6.43 -7.71
CA SER A 100 6.20 -5.81 -7.65
C SER A 100 6.15 -4.27 -7.65
N CYS A 101 5.20 -3.64 -8.34
CA CYS A 101 5.02 -2.18 -8.27
C CYS A 101 4.74 -1.75 -6.82
N TRP A 102 3.85 -2.47 -6.13
CA TRP A 102 3.46 -2.17 -4.76
C TRP A 102 4.58 -2.51 -3.78
N ALA A 103 5.23 -3.66 -3.96
CA ALA A 103 6.36 -4.06 -3.13
C ALA A 103 7.50 -3.04 -3.20
N ASN A 104 7.91 -2.62 -4.41
CA ASN A 104 8.95 -1.59 -4.54
C ASN A 104 8.50 -0.23 -4.00
N LYS A 105 7.25 0.18 -4.25
CA LYS A 105 6.71 1.46 -3.74
C LYS A 105 6.71 1.54 -2.22
N ILE A 106 6.43 0.43 -1.53
CA ILE A 106 6.27 0.38 -0.07
C ILE A 106 7.59 0.04 0.63
N PHE A 107 8.35 -0.94 0.12
CA PHE A 107 9.52 -1.46 0.81
C PHE A 107 10.83 -0.92 0.26
N GLY A 108 10.86 -0.44 -0.98
CA GLY A 108 12.07 0.11 -1.57
C GLY A 108 12.52 1.42 -0.92
N THR A 109 13.81 1.73 -1.03
CA THR A 109 14.48 2.90 -0.45
C THR A 109 14.86 3.97 -1.48
N GLY A 110 14.51 3.74 -2.74
CA GLY A 110 14.73 4.65 -3.84
C GLY A 110 13.77 5.84 -3.84
N THR A 111 14.06 6.77 -4.72
CA THR A 111 13.36 8.03 -4.83
C THR A 111 11.86 7.86 -5.11
N GLY A 112 11.02 8.45 -4.25
CA GLY A 112 9.57 8.35 -4.26
C GLY A 112 8.99 7.10 -3.58
N GLN A 113 9.82 6.21 -3.03
CA GLN A 113 9.37 5.01 -2.31
C GLN A 113 9.19 5.31 -0.81
N LEU A 114 8.35 4.54 -0.12
CA LEU A 114 7.93 4.87 1.25
C LEU A 114 9.09 4.83 2.25
N ASN A 115 10.08 3.94 2.10
CA ASN A 115 11.23 3.97 2.99
C ASN A 115 12.13 5.20 2.78
N GLU A 116 12.15 5.85 1.62
CA GLU A 116 12.87 7.13 1.48
C GLU A 116 12.32 8.16 2.48
N TYR A 117 11.00 8.34 2.50
CA TYR A 117 10.33 9.23 3.45
C TYR A 117 10.63 8.84 4.90
N TRP A 118 10.49 7.57 5.24
CA TRP A 118 10.72 7.10 6.61
C TRP A 118 12.15 7.28 7.07
N GLN A 119 13.12 7.03 6.19
CA GLN A 119 14.54 7.24 6.49
C GLN A 119 14.85 8.73 6.68
N GLU A 120 14.24 9.62 5.89
CA GLU A 120 14.40 11.07 6.04
C GLU A 120 13.88 11.56 7.39
N VAL A 121 12.62 11.27 7.72
CA VAL A 121 11.97 11.84 8.92
C VAL A 121 12.42 11.18 10.23
N SER A 122 13.06 10.01 10.16
CA SER A 122 13.55 9.28 11.34
C SER A 122 15.07 9.36 11.53
N TYR A 123 15.80 10.09 10.70
CA TYR A 123 17.27 10.07 10.65
C TYR A 123 17.82 8.64 10.46
N GLY A 124 17.15 7.88 9.60
CA GLY A 124 17.45 6.50 9.26
C GLY A 124 17.14 5.46 10.34
N LYS A 125 16.39 5.83 11.38
CA LYS A 125 16.09 4.96 12.53
C LYS A 125 14.75 4.24 12.43
N PHE A 126 14.01 4.40 11.33
CA PHE A 126 12.76 3.69 11.08
C PHE A 126 12.70 3.18 9.63
N MET A 127 12.29 1.92 9.45
CA MET A 127 11.95 1.36 8.15
C MET A 127 10.79 0.37 8.25
N VAL A 128 10.02 0.26 7.17
CA VAL A 128 9.13 -0.88 6.96
C VAL A 128 9.86 -1.95 6.14
N PHE A 129 9.65 -3.21 6.46
CA PHE A 129 10.25 -4.36 5.79
C PHE A 129 9.15 -5.35 5.40
N PRO A 130 9.23 -6.05 4.25
CA PRO A 130 8.20 -7.01 3.87
C PRO A 130 8.15 -8.15 4.89
N ALA A 131 6.95 -8.44 5.37
CA ALA A 131 6.71 -9.65 6.14
C ALA A 131 7.04 -10.88 5.28
N GLY A 132 7.64 -11.90 5.89
CA GLY A 132 7.87 -13.19 5.23
C GLY A 132 6.55 -13.89 4.95
N GLU A 133 6.32 -14.20 3.68
CA GLU A 133 5.11 -14.84 3.12
C GLU A 133 5.50 -15.65 1.87
N ASN A 134 4.58 -16.45 1.30
CA ASN A 134 4.88 -17.32 0.15
C ASN A 134 3.85 -17.24 -1.01
N HIS A 135 3.03 -16.20 -1.06
CA HIS A 135 2.04 -15.93 -2.09
C HIS A 135 2.66 -15.26 -3.33
N GLY A 136 2.71 -15.97 -4.46
CA GLY A 136 3.25 -15.41 -5.70
C GLY A 136 4.77 -15.23 -5.62
N THR A 137 5.25 -14.01 -5.36
CA THR A 137 6.68 -13.73 -5.19
C THR A 137 7.04 -13.77 -3.72
N ALA A 138 7.63 -14.87 -3.27
CA ALA A 138 7.89 -15.11 -1.86
C ALA A 138 8.70 -13.98 -1.19
N ASN A 139 8.21 -13.53 -0.04
CA ASN A 139 8.78 -12.49 0.82
C ASN A 139 8.83 -11.11 0.15
N ASP A 140 7.90 -10.81 -0.76
CA ASP A 140 7.68 -9.45 -1.26
C ASP A 140 6.70 -8.65 -0.38
N GLY A 141 6.08 -9.31 0.60
CA GLY A 141 5.15 -8.71 1.56
C GLY A 141 3.77 -8.42 0.96
N ILE A 142 3.44 -8.92 -0.23
CA ILE A 142 2.18 -8.69 -0.93
C ILE A 142 1.42 -10.00 -1.12
N ILE A 143 0.25 -10.11 -0.49
CA ILE A 143 -0.67 -11.24 -0.69
C ILE A 143 -1.88 -10.74 -1.47
N THR A 144 -2.21 -11.35 -2.60
CA THR A 144 -3.41 -11.00 -3.38
C THR A 144 -4.48 -12.08 -3.22
N VAL A 145 -5.61 -11.74 -2.60
CA VAL A 145 -6.73 -12.66 -2.39
C VAL A 145 -7.93 -12.24 -3.24
N SER A 146 -8.66 -13.25 -3.71
CA SER A 146 -9.87 -13.09 -4.52
C SER A 146 -11.10 -13.43 -3.69
N LEU A 147 -12.00 -12.47 -3.51
CA LEU A 147 -13.30 -12.65 -2.87
C LEU A 147 -14.37 -12.92 -3.91
N SER A 148 -15.30 -13.82 -3.58
CA SER A 148 -16.38 -14.16 -4.50
C SER A 148 -17.41 -13.03 -4.60
N GLY A 149 -18.01 -12.88 -5.79
CA GLY A 149 -19.07 -11.91 -6.03
C GLY A 149 -18.58 -10.50 -6.36
N ASN A 150 -19.54 -9.58 -6.46
CA ASN A 150 -19.29 -8.20 -6.87
C ASN A 150 -18.62 -7.39 -5.74
N HIS A 151 -17.76 -6.45 -6.10
CA HIS A 151 -17.24 -5.47 -5.16
C HIS A 151 -18.41 -4.67 -4.56
N PRO A 152 -18.51 -4.55 -3.23
CA PRO A 152 -19.75 -4.14 -2.56
C PRO A 152 -19.98 -2.62 -2.57
N ASN A 153 -19.08 -1.84 -3.17
CA ASN A 153 -19.13 -0.38 -3.22
C ASN A 153 -19.21 0.24 -1.82
N PHE A 154 -18.10 0.14 -1.08
CA PHE A 154 -17.96 0.64 0.29
C PHE A 154 -18.31 2.14 0.49
N GLY A 155 -18.40 2.93 -0.59
CA GLY A 155 -18.72 4.37 -0.54
C GLY A 155 -20.20 4.72 -0.39
N LYS A 156 -21.14 3.77 -0.55
CA LYS A 156 -22.60 4.02 -0.45
C LYS A 156 -23.22 3.54 0.87
N SER A 157 -22.55 3.81 1.97
CA SER A 157 -22.88 3.27 3.30
C SER A 157 -24.25 3.71 3.85
N SER A 158 -24.83 4.82 3.39
CA SER A 158 -26.12 5.32 3.89
C SER A 158 -27.35 4.60 3.30
N GLU A 159 -27.22 4.01 2.10
CA GLU A 159 -28.33 3.33 1.40
C GLU A 159 -28.16 1.80 1.39
N THR A 160 -26.91 1.34 1.46
CA THR A 160 -26.53 -0.08 1.43
C THR A 160 -25.65 -0.29 2.67
N LYS A 161 -26.17 -0.98 3.69
CA LYS A 161 -25.40 -1.34 4.90
C LYS A 161 -24.30 -2.35 4.52
N VAL A 162 -23.23 -1.87 3.91
CA VAL A 162 -22.05 -2.66 3.57
C VAL A 162 -21.09 -2.56 4.75
N TYR A 163 -20.89 -3.68 5.43
CA TYR A 163 -19.98 -3.78 6.55
C TYR A 163 -18.62 -4.29 6.05
N THR A 164 -17.61 -3.44 6.07
CA THR A 164 -16.25 -3.73 5.56
C THR A 164 -15.55 -4.84 6.32
N ASP A 165 -15.88 -5.02 7.59
CA ASP A 165 -15.30 -6.03 8.49
C ASP A 165 -15.47 -7.46 7.97
N THR A 166 -16.63 -7.80 7.40
CA THR A 166 -16.90 -9.13 6.83
C THR A 166 -15.96 -9.44 5.66
N TYR A 167 -15.76 -8.49 4.76
CA TYR A 167 -14.85 -8.62 3.61
C TYR A 167 -13.38 -8.69 4.05
N PHE A 168 -12.99 -7.90 5.05
CA PHE A 168 -11.62 -7.93 5.58
C PHE A 168 -11.33 -9.23 6.34
N SER A 169 -12.30 -9.75 7.10
CA SER A 169 -12.19 -11.04 7.78
C SER A 169 -12.07 -12.20 6.78
N GLU A 170 -12.85 -12.18 5.70
CA GLU A 170 -12.73 -13.18 4.62
C GLU A 170 -11.37 -13.08 3.91
N ALA A 171 -10.91 -11.87 3.61
CA ALA A 171 -9.61 -11.63 2.99
C ALA A 171 -8.45 -12.12 3.88
N LEU A 172 -8.50 -11.84 5.19
CA LEU A 172 -7.53 -12.34 6.16
C LEU A 172 -7.52 -13.87 6.20
N THR A 173 -8.70 -14.50 6.23
CA THR A 173 -8.83 -15.98 6.20
C THR A 173 -8.22 -16.58 4.93
N LYS A 174 -8.38 -15.92 3.78
CA LYS A 174 -7.78 -16.35 2.50
C LYS A 174 -6.27 -16.09 2.42
N ALA A 175 -5.77 -15.11 3.16
CA ALA A 175 -4.35 -14.78 3.23
C ALA A 175 -3.58 -15.68 4.20
N ASP A 176 -4.25 -16.16 5.25
CA ASP A 176 -3.68 -16.99 6.34
C ASP A 176 -2.80 -18.16 5.88
N PRO A 177 -3.15 -18.94 4.82
CA PRO A 177 -2.28 -20.03 4.37
C PRO A 177 -0.91 -19.59 3.84
N TYR A 178 -0.73 -18.30 3.54
CA TYR A 178 0.48 -17.77 2.91
C TYR A 178 1.41 -17.04 3.88
N ILE A 179 0.94 -16.76 5.10
CA ILE A 179 1.72 -16.02 6.10
C ILE A 179 1.50 -16.64 7.48
N ASP A 180 2.60 -16.90 8.17
CA ASP A 180 2.56 -17.37 9.54
C ASP A 180 2.56 -16.16 10.49
N PHE A 181 1.37 -15.74 10.90
CA PHE A 181 1.20 -14.60 11.81
C PHE A 181 1.83 -14.83 13.19
N SER A 182 1.99 -16.09 13.62
CA SER A 182 2.57 -16.41 14.94
C SER A 182 4.03 -15.99 15.05
N LYS A 183 4.75 -15.85 13.93
CA LYS A 183 6.13 -15.30 13.90
C LYS A 183 6.21 -13.84 14.35
N TYR A 184 5.07 -13.15 14.36
CA TYR A 184 4.94 -11.75 14.73
C TYR A 184 4.14 -11.55 16.03
N ASP A 185 3.81 -12.63 16.75
CA ASP A 185 3.25 -12.63 18.10
C ASP A 185 4.32 -13.18 19.06
N LYS A 186 5.27 -12.31 19.45
CA LYS A 186 6.48 -12.69 20.19
C LYS A 186 6.19 -13.09 21.64
N ASP A 187 5.13 -12.55 22.22
CA ASP A 187 4.68 -12.81 23.58
C ASP A 187 3.54 -13.84 23.67
N SER A 188 3.06 -14.33 22.54
CA SER A 188 2.06 -15.41 22.42
C SER A 188 0.74 -15.06 23.12
N ASP A 189 0.34 -13.79 23.09
CA ASP A 189 -0.90 -13.30 23.70
C ASP A 189 -2.09 -13.29 22.71
N GLY A 190 -1.85 -13.69 21.46
CA GLY A 190 -2.83 -13.67 20.38
C GLY A 190 -2.89 -12.33 19.64
N HIS A 191 -1.96 -11.40 19.91
CA HIS A 191 -1.84 -10.12 19.24
C HIS A 191 -0.45 -9.94 18.60
N LEU A 192 -0.38 -9.12 17.56
CA LEU A 192 0.91 -8.82 16.93
C LEU A 192 1.74 -7.93 17.87
N SER A 193 2.99 -8.33 18.10
CA SER A 193 3.94 -7.61 18.94
C SER A 193 5.25 -7.31 18.21
N MET A 194 5.85 -6.17 18.54
CA MET A 194 7.10 -5.68 17.94
C MET A 194 8.33 -6.24 18.64
#